data_AF-A0A351EKZ8-F1
#
_entry.id   AF-A0A351EKZ8-F1
#
_cell.length_a   1.000
_cell.length_b   1.000
_cell.length_c   1.000
_cell.angle_alpha   90.00
_cell.angle_beta   90.00
_cell.angle_gamma   90.00
#
_symmetry.space_group_name_H-M   'P 1'
#
loop_
_entity.id
_entity.type
_entity.pdbx_description
1 polymer ?
#
loop_
_entity_poly.entity_id
_entity_poly.type
_entity_poly.pdbx_seq_one_letter_code
_entity_poly.pdbx_strand_id
1 'polypeptide(L)'
;MALHLGRHELLDSDRPFEALLTQPGVNEVLQLDSRFGFMAFHGGWLEEVTDDIASTAAERSGSSYYGVLQGPDDQWHIPSHLVNPAESANLARFLDHVDVVIAVHGFGRPDLLRSVLLGGQNRHLAEFLACRLIAHLPHYEIVH
;
A
#
# COMPACT_ATOMS: atom_id res chain seq x y z
N MET A 1 -4.18 -18.86 -3.50
CA MET A 1 -3.07 -17.90 -3.67
C MET A 1 -1.86 -18.46 -2.98
N ALA A 2 -0.94 -19.04 -3.76
CA ALA A 2 0.32 -19.49 -3.23
C ALA A 2 1.22 -18.25 -3.11
N LEU A 3 1.29 -17.67 -1.91
CA LEU A 3 2.46 -16.89 -1.53
C LEU A 3 3.64 -17.83 -1.69
N HIS A 4 4.46 -17.66 -2.72
CA HIS A 4 5.71 -18.39 -2.83
C HIS A 4 6.63 -17.81 -1.75
N LEU A 5 6.48 -18.31 -0.52
CA LEU A 5 7.37 -18.11 0.63
C LEU A 5 8.76 -18.75 0.38
N GLY A 6 9.16 -18.90 -0.88
CA GLY A 6 10.22 -19.79 -1.33
C GLY A 6 11.59 -19.12 -1.48
N ARG A 7 11.67 -17.80 -1.65
CA ARG A 7 12.95 -17.08 -1.73
C ARG A 7 12.87 -15.76 -0.98
N HIS A 8 13.34 -15.77 0.25
CA HIS A 8 13.56 -14.59 1.10
C HIS A 8 14.80 -13.78 0.70
N GLU A 9 15.43 -14.09 -0.44
CA GLU A 9 16.71 -13.48 -0.86
C GLU A 9 16.68 -11.94 -0.85
N LEU A 10 15.53 -11.32 -1.16
CA LEU A 10 15.40 -9.86 -1.08
C LEU A 10 15.35 -9.35 0.37
N LEU A 11 14.74 -10.09 1.30
CA LEU A 11 14.69 -9.71 2.72
C LEU A 11 16.05 -9.87 3.40
N ASP A 12 16.92 -10.73 2.86
CA ASP A 12 18.29 -10.92 3.35
C ASP A 12 19.25 -9.81 2.85
N SER A 13 18.79 -8.93 1.95
CA SER A 13 19.53 -7.75 1.52
C SER A 13 19.60 -6.69 2.61
N ASP A 14 20.71 -5.97 2.71
CA ASP A 14 20.85 -4.78 3.55
C ASP A 14 19.91 -3.63 3.11
N ARG A 15 19.46 -3.66 1.84
CA ARG A 15 18.56 -2.69 1.23
C ARG A 15 17.44 -3.43 0.49
N PRO A 16 16.49 -4.04 1.22
CA PRO A 16 15.50 -4.96 0.65
C PRO A 16 14.49 -4.26 -0.26
N PHE A 17 14.20 -2.99 0.00
CA PHE A 17 13.25 -2.23 -0.81
C PHE A 17 13.89 -1.76 -2.12
N GLU A 18 15.13 -1.28 -2.08
CA GLU A 18 15.89 -0.99 -3.30
C GLU A 18 16.02 -2.25 -4.17
N ALA A 19 16.35 -3.39 -3.55
CA ALA A 19 16.46 -4.67 -4.25
C ALA A 19 15.15 -5.08 -4.92
N LEU A 20 14.00 -4.87 -4.28
CA LEU A 20 12.68 -5.07 -4.88
C LEU A 20 12.47 -4.17 -6.11
N LEU A 21 12.76 -2.88 -6.00
CA LEU A 21 12.51 -1.90 -7.07
C LEU A 21 13.34 -2.18 -8.34
N THR A 22 14.42 -2.95 -8.23
CA THR A 22 15.23 -3.38 -9.39
C THR A 22 14.73 -4.65 -10.07
N GLN A 23 13.73 -5.34 -9.50
CA GLN A 23 13.25 -6.59 -10.06
C GLN A 23 12.47 -6.37 -11.37
N PRO A 24 12.65 -7.24 -12.38
CA PRO A 24 11.83 -7.22 -13.59
C PRO A 24 10.34 -7.32 -13.24
N GLY A 25 9.51 -6.50 -13.88
CA GLY A 25 8.07 -6.50 -13.64
C GLY A 25 7.62 -5.73 -12.40
N VAL A 26 8.54 -5.08 -11.67
CA VAL A 26 8.21 -4.12 -10.62
C VAL A 26 8.20 -2.70 -11.21
N ASN A 27 7.10 -1.98 -11.00
CA ASN A 27 6.95 -0.60 -11.44
C ASN A 27 6.66 0.32 -10.25
N GLU A 28 7.49 1.35 -10.09
CA GLU A 28 7.29 2.39 -9.11
C GLU A 28 6.55 3.58 -9.74
N VAL A 29 5.44 3.99 -9.12
CA VAL A 29 4.56 5.03 -9.64
C VAL A 29 4.48 6.17 -8.63
N LEU A 30 4.66 7.40 -9.11
CA LEU A 30 4.57 8.61 -8.31
C LEU A 30 3.72 9.68 -9.03
N GLN A 31 2.72 10.18 -8.33
CA GLN A 31 1.95 11.36 -8.72
C GLN A 31 1.84 12.32 -7.53
N LEU A 32 2.25 13.57 -7.72
CA LEU A 32 2.26 14.60 -6.68
C LEU A 32 1.23 15.68 -7.01
N ASP A 33 0.19 15.75 -6.20
CA ASP A 33 -0.89 16.74 -6.26
C ASP A 33 -1.01 17.44 -4.89
N SER A 34 -2.07 17.17 -4.12
CA SER A 34 -2.26 17.79 -2.80
C SER A 34 -1.31 17.22 -1.72
N ARG A 35 -1.30 17.87 -0.54
CA ARG A 35 -0.55 17.41 0.64
C ARG A 35 -1.21 16.21 1.35
N PHE A 36 -2.36 15.73 0.86
CA PHE A 36 -2.93 14.46 1.29
C PHE A 36 -2.54 13.38 0.26
N GLY A 37 -2.21 12.18 0.74
CA GLY A 37 -1.74 11.09 -0.10
C GLY A 37 -2.49 9.78 0.08
N PHE A 38 -2.47 8.95 -0.96
CA PHE A 38 -2.74 7.51 -0.88
C PHE A 38 -1.50 6.74 -1.31
N MET A 39 -1.27 5.58 -0.73
CA MET A 39 -0.19 4.71 -1.16
C MET A 39 -0.57 3.24 -1.18
N ALA A 40 -0.04 2.50 -2.15
CA ALA A 40 -0.15 1.05 -2.28
C ALA A 40 1.20 0.48 -2.72
N PHE A 41 2.09 0.25 -1.74
CA PHE A 41 3.45 -0.25 -1.98
C PHE A 41 3.54 -1.79 -1.97
N HIS A 42 2.39 -2.47 -1.91
CA HIS A 42 2.22 -3.89 -2.17
C HIS A 42 1.28 -4.13 -3.37
N GLY A 43 1.17 -3.16 -4.27
CA GLY A 43 0.21 -3.15 -5.37
C GLY A 43 0.54 -4.11 -6.52
N GLY A 44 -0.30 -4.08 -7.55
CA GLY A 44 -0.23 -4.99 -8.67
C GLY A 44 -0.73 -6.38 -8.26
N TRP A 45 0.01 -7.42 -8.64
CA TRP A 45 -0.41 -8.80 -8.38
C TRP A 45 -0.07 -9.31 -6.98
N LEU A 46 0.65 -8.54 -6.16
CA LEU A 46 1.01 -8.96 -4.80
C LEU A 46 -0.19 -8.90 -3.84
N GLU A 47 -0.76 -7.71 -3.64
CA GLU A 47 -2.03 -7.49 -2.95
C GLU A 47 -3.02 -6.90 -3.95
N GLU A 48 -3.63 -7.79 -4.73
CA GLU A 48 -4.48 -7.44 -5.88
C GLU A 48 -5.51 -6.35 -5.53
N VAL A 49 -5.69 -5.40 -6.47
CA VAL A 49 -6.68 -4.30 -6.43
C VAL A 49 -6.36 -3.19 -5.42
N THR A 50 -5.35 -3.34 -4.55
CA THR A 50 -4.98 -2.28 -3.59
C THR A 50 -4.51 -1.00 -4.28
N ASP A 51 -3.75 -1.13 -5.37
CA ASP A 51 -3.30 -0.03 -6.20
C ASP A 51 -4.42 0.64 -6.98
N ASP A 52 -5.37 -0.12 -7.51
CA ASP A 52 -6.56 0.42 -8.16
C ASP A 52 -7.39 1.26 -7.17
N ILE A 53 -7.61 0.76 -5.95
CA ILE A 53 -8.33 1.48 -4.89
C ILE A 53 -7.59 2.77 -4.52
N ALA A 54 -6.29 2.67 -4.25
CA ALA A 54 -5.48 3.80 -3.80
C ALA A 54 -5.36 4.89 -4.89
N SER A 55 -5.08 4.50 -6.14
CA SER A 55 -4.97 5.42 -7.27
C SER A 55 -6.32 6.07 -7.61
N THR A 56 -7.42 5.30 -7.63
CA THR A 56 -8.77 5.84 -7.88
C THR A 56 -9.21 6.79 -6.78
N ALA A 57 -8.91 6.47 -5.51
CA ALA A 57 -9.21 7.36 -4.39
C ALA A 57 -8.40 8.66 -4.48
N ALA A 58 -7.13 8.57 -4.85
CA ALA A 58 -6.27 9.72 -5.08
C ALA A 58 -6.81 10.62 -6.19
N GLU A 59 -7.07 10.05 -7.38
CA GLU A 59 -7.62 10.77 -8.52
C GLU A 59 -8.93 11.49 -8.19
N ARG A 60 -9.89 10.78 -7.59
CA ARG A 60 -11.21 11.34 -7.26
C ARG A 60 -11.18 12.43 -6.19
N SER A 61 -10.11 12.47 -5.38
CA SER A 61 -9.95 13.46 -4.31
C SER A 61 -8.93 14.56 -4.65
N GLY A 62 -8.24 14.48 -5.79
CA GLY A 62 -7.10 15.36 -6.10
C GLY A 62 -5.93 15.18 -5.13
N SER A 63 -5.76 13.97 -4.59
CA SER A 63 -4.68 13.63 -3.66
C SER A 63 -3.46 13.07 -4.39
N SER A 64 -2.29 13.17 -3.76
CA SER A 64 -1.07 12.53 -4.26
C SER A 64 -1.16 11.01 -4.16
N TYR A 65 -0.42 10.30 -5.02
CA TYR A 65 -0.37 8.85 -5.05
C TYR A 65 1.07 8.33 -5.15
N TYR A 66 1.35 7.25 -4.39
CA TYR A 66 2.57 6.46 -4.51
C TYR A 66 2.26 4.97 -4.58
N GLY A 67 2.81 4.26 -5.56
CA GLY A 67 2.58 2.84 -5.76
C GLY A 67 3.84 2.05 -6.09
N VAL A 68 3.89 0.79 -5.67
CA VAL A 68 4.87 -0.20 -6.15
C VAL A 68 4.08 -1.39 -6.64
N LEU A 69 4.08 -1.59 -7.96
CA LEU A 69 3.22 -2.54 -8.65
C LEU A 69 4.05 -3.71 -9.14
N GLN A 70 3.78 -4.91 -8.64
CA GLN A 70 4.49 -6.12 -9.05
C GLN A 70 3.69 -6.88 -10.12
N GLY A 71 4.39 -7.48 -11.08
CA GLY A 71 3.83 -8.37 -12.09
C GLY A 71 3.36 -9.73 -11.53
N PRO A 72 2.74 -10.57 -12.36
CA PRO A 72 2.12 -11.84 -11.94
C PRO A 72 3.11 -12.95 -11.57
N ASP A 73 4.39 -12.80 -11.90
CA ASP A 73 5.37 -13.88 -11.84
C ASP A 73 5.95 -14.05 -10.42
N ASP A 74 7.06 -13.39 -10.14
CA ASP A 74 7.75 -13.45 -8.85
C ASP A 74 7.31 -12.26 -7.97
N GLN A 75 6.49 -12.52 -6.96
CA GLN A 75 5.98 -11.50 -6.05
C GLN A 75 6.71 -11.57 -4.72
N TRP A 76 7.21 -10.43 -4.24
CA TRP A 76 7.92 -10.35 -2.96
C TRP A 76 7.25 -9.35 -2.03
N HIS A 77 6.80 -9.85 -0.89
CA HIS A 77 6.25 -9.01 0.16
C HIS A 77 7.37 -8.46 1.06
N ILE A 78 7.71 -7.18 0.89
CA ILE A 78 8.59 -6.44 1.81
C ILE A 78 7.72 -5.87 2.94
N PRO A 79 7.84 -6.31 4.19
CA PRO A 79 7.05 -5.78 5.30
C PRO A 79 7.16 -4.25 5.42
N SER A 80 6.07 -3.57 5.75
CA SER A 80 6.02 -2.09 5.74
C SER A 80 7.08 -1.41 6.60
N HIS A 81 7.57 -2.06 7.67
CA HIS A 81 8.64 -1.52 8.52
C HIS A 81 10.05 -1.61 7.89
N LEU A 82 10.20 -2.36 6.80
CA LEU A 82 11.42 -2.46 5.97
C LEU A 82 11.32 -1.64 4.68
N VAL A 83 10.15 -1.05 4.38
CA VAL A 83 10.00 -0.11 3.25
C VAL A 83 10.61 1.23 3.65
N ASN A 84 11.77 1.52 3.06
CA ASN A 84 12.64 2.60 3.52
C ASN A 84 12.72 3.76 2.49
N PRO A 85 12.39 5.00 2.87
CA PRO A 85 12.51 6.16 1.98
C PRO A 85 13.95 6.44 1.50
N ALA A 86 14.97 6.02 2.25
CA ALA A 86 16.36 6.14 1.81
C ALA A 86 16.72 5.17 0.66
N GLU A 87 15.84 4.24 0.32
CA GLU A 87 16.00 3.24 -0.74
C GLU A 87 15.21 3.58 -2.02
N SER A 88 14.43 4.67 -1.99
CA SER A 88 13.71 5.18 -3.16
C SER A 88 13.64 6.70 -3.16
N ALA A 89 14.15 7.31 -4.23
CA ALA A 89 14.02 8.75 -4.44
C ALA A 89 12.55 9.18 -4.60
N ASN A 90 11.69 8.33 -5.18
CA ASN A 90 10.28 8.64 -5.36
C ASN A 90 9.49 8.55 -4.05
N LEU A 91 9.74 7.52 -3.23
CA LEU A 91 9.15 7.41 -1.91
C LEU A 91 9.58 8.57 -1.01
N ALA A 92 10.86 8.93 -1.02
CA ALA A 92 11.37 10.09 -0.28
C ALA A 92 10.65 11.37 -0.70
N ARG A 93 10.53 11.62 -2.01
CA ARG A 93 9.81 12.80 -2.54
C ARG A 93 8.33 12.79 -2.16
N PHE A 94 7.67 11.64 -2.19
CA PHE A 94 6.27 11.53 -1.80
C PHE A 94 6.07 11.86 -0.32
N LEU A 95 6.87 11.27 0.56
CA LEU A 95 6.74 11.48 2.01
C LEU A 95 7.16 12.89 2.46
N ASP A 96 8.08 13.54 1.74
CA ASP A 96 8.43 14.95 1.98
C ASP A 96 7.31 15.91 1.53
N HIS A 97 6.52 15.50 0.51
CA HIS A 97 5.44 16.31 -0.06
C HIS A 97 4.14 16.26 0.77
N VAL A 98 3.75 15.09 1.27
CA VAL A 98 2.46 14.87 1.95
C VAL A 98 2.55 15.08 3.46
N ASP A 99 1.49 15.66 4.05
CA ASP A 99 1.32 15.75 5.51
C ASP A 99 0.69 14.49 6.09
N VAL A 100 -0.19 13.85 5.32
CA VAL A 100 -1.00 12.69 5.73
C VAL A 100 -1.12 11.74 4.56
N VAL A 101 -0.94 10.43 4.82
CA VAL A 101 -1.13 9.38 3.82
C VAL A 101 -2.01 8.25 4.36
N ILE A 102 -2.87 7.71 3.50
CA ILE A 102 -3.55 6.43 3.69
C ILE A 102 -2.79 5.35 2.93
N ALA A 103 -2.22 4.37 3.64
CA ALA A 103 -1.67 3.17 3.03
C ALA A 103 -2.76 2.10 2.88
N VAL A 104 -2.98 1.63 1.66
CA VAL A 104 -3.95 0.59 1.33
C VAL A 104 -3.22 -0.75 1.20
N HIS A 105 -3.69 -1.74 1.94
CA HIS A 105 -3.13 -3.09 1.99
C HIS A 105 -4.22 -4.15 1.83
N GLY A 106 -3.83 -5.28 1.28
CA GLY A 106 -4.55 -6.55 1.33
C GLY A 106 -4.01 -7.42 2.46
N PHE A 107 -4.79 -8.39 2.91
CA PHE A 107 -4.29 -9.40 3.85
C PHE A 107 -5.00 -10.73 3.63
N GLY A 108 -4.28 -11.83 3.83
CA GLY A 108 -4.80 -13.19 3.62
C GLY A 108 -5.26 -13.86 4.92
N ARG A 109 -6.34 -13.38 5.55
CA ARG A 109 -6.89 -13.97 6.78
C ARG A 109 -8.30 -14.53 6.55
N PRO A 110 -8.47 -15.87 6.52
CA PRO A 110 -9.78 -16.50 6.24
C PRO A 110 -10.89 -16.12 7.22
N ASP A 111 -10.54 -15.83 8.47
CA ASP A 111 -11.45 -15.39 9.52
C ASP A 111 -11.91 -13.94 9.38
N LEU A 112 -11.26 -13.15 8.52
CA LEU A 112 -11.48 -11.72 8.33
C LEU A 112 -11.75 -11.35 6.86
N LEU A 113 -12.26 -12.30 6.06
CA LEU A 113 -12.48 -12.14 4.61
C LEU A 113 -13.36 -10.94 4.23
N ARG A 114 -14.24 -10.50 5.14
CA ARG A 114 -15.14 -9.35 4.94
C ARG A 114 -14.78 -8.18 5.85
N SER A 115 -13.57 -8.14 6.39
CA SER A 115 -13.18 -7.09 7.32
C SER A 115 -12.33 -6.03 6.62
N VAL A 116 -12.59 -4.76 6.89
CA VAL A 116 -11.71 -3.64 6.58
C VAL A 116 -11.13 -3.15 7.89
N LEU A 117 -9.81 -3.27 8.04
CA LEU A 117 -9.09 -2.90 9.26
C LEU A 117 -8.46 -1.52 9.06
N LEU A 118 -8.86 -0.54 9.86
CA LEU A 118 -8.32 0.81 9.85
C LEU A 118 -7.35 0.99 11.02
N GLY A 119 -6.06 0.96 10.71
CA GLY A 119 -4.99 1.19 11.68
C GLY A 119 -4.39 2.59 11.58
N GLY A 120 -3.09 2.66 11.86
CA GLY A 120 -2.29 3.87 11.71
C GLY A 120 -2.23 4.76 12.95
N GLN A 121 -1.29 5.71 12.94
CA GLN A 121 -1.04 6.62 14.07
C GLN A 121 -2.12 7.70 14.20
N ASN A 122 -2.76 8.08 13.09
CA ASN A 122 -3.85 9.07 13.09
C ASN A 122 -5.19 8.40 13.44
N ARG A 123 -5.42 8.16 14.73
CA ARG A 123 -6.63 7.47 15.21
C ARG A 123 -7.93 8.23 14.91
N HIS A 124 -7.89 9.57 14.90
CA HIS A 124 -9.05 10.38 14.50
C HIS A 124 -9.40 10.14 13.04
N LEU A 125 -8.43 10.16 12.12
CA LEU A 125 -8.71 9.89 10.71
C LEU A 125 -9.23 8.46 10.50
N ALA A 126 -8.68 7.46 11.20
CA ALA A 126 -9.16 6.09 11.14
C ALA A 126 -10.65 5.99 11.54
N GLU A 127 -11.04 6.62 12.66
CA GLU A 127 -12.45 6.69 13.10
C GLU A 127 -13.34 7.44 12.11
N PHE A 128 -12.88 8.60 11.63
CA PHE A 128 -13.62 9.40 10.65
C PHE A 128 -13.93 8.60 9.37
N LEU A 129 -12.93 7.88 8.85
CA LEU A 129 -13.10 7.02 7.67
C LEU A 129 -14.01 5.84 7.98
N ALA A 130 -13.85 5.19 9.15
CA ALA A 130 -14.67 4.06 9.54
C ALA A 130 -16.16 4.41 9.52
N CYS A 131 -16.56 5.53 10.13
CA CYS A 131 -17.95 5.99 10.14
C CYS A 131 -18.54 6.18 8.73
N ARG A 132 -17.72 6.57 7.74
CA ARG A 132 -18.18 6.75 6.36
C ARG A 132 -18.20 5.44 5.59
N LEU A 133 -17.19 4.60 5.75
CA LEU A 133 -17.10 3.31 5.07
C LEU A 133 -18.23 2.37 5.48
N ILE A 134 -18.67 2.39 6.75
CA ILE A 134 -19.81 1.57 7.22
C ILE A 134 -21.06 1.79 6.35
N ALA A 135 -21.34 3.03 5.95
CA ALA A 135 -22.50 3.35 5.13
C ALA A 135 -22.35 2.93 3.66
N HIS A 136 -21.12 2.82 3.16
CA HIS A 136 -20.82 2.55 1.75
C HIS A 136 -20.40 1.11 1.47
N LEU A 137 -20.01 0.36 2.50
CA LEU A 137 -19.57 -1.03 2.43
C LEU A 137 -20.42 -1.91 3.34
N PRO A 138 -21.75 -2.00 3.13
CA PRO A 138 -22.68 -2.69 4.04
C PRO A 138 -22.44 -4.20 4.16
N HIS A 139 -21.60 -4.78 3.29
CA HIS A 139 -21.23 -6.19 3.31
C HIS A 139 -19.90 -6.46 3.99
N TYR A 140 -19.22 -5.41 4.49
CA TYR A 140 -17.95 -5.50 5.19
C TYR A 140 -18.11 -5.11 6.66
N GLU A 141 -17.33 -5.76 7.51
CA GLU A 141 -17.12 -5.38 8.90
C GLU A 141 -15.99 -4.34 8.97
N ILE A 142 -16.29 -3.16 9.50
CA ILE A 142 -15.31 -2.07 9.61
C ILE A 142 -14.75 -2.04 11.04
N VAL A 143 -13.45 -2.26 11.20
CA VAL A 143 -12.76 -2.34 12.50
C VAL A 143 -11.69 -1.23 12.56
N HIS A 144 -11.65 -0.42 13.62
CA HIS A 144 -10.76 0.76 13.73
C HIS A 144 -10.23 0.98 15.16
#